data_AF-A0A7N4V0S2-F1
#
_entry.id   AF-A0A7N4V0S2-F1
#
_cell.length_a   1.000
_cell.length_b   1.000
_cell.length_c   1.000
_cell.angle_alpha   90.00
_cell.angle_beta   90.00
_cell.angle_gamma   90.00
#
_symmetry.space_group_name_H-M   'P 1'
#
loop_
_entity.id
_entity.type
_entity.pdbx_description
1 polymer ?
#
loop_
_entity_poly.entity_id
_entity_poly.type
_entity_poly.pdbx_seq_one_letter_code
_entity_poly.pdbx_strand_id
1 'polypeptide(L)'
;MAPALRTHRLLEVGVRDDMYYKYSGFTQKLAGSWASAAYSPQGLKPVASSEAPPIIFATPTKFASETATYDYAGKNKVPQLQKFFQKADGIPVHLKQGLPDQMLYRTTMALTLGGTIYCLIALYMASQPKNK
;
A
#
# COMPACT_ATOMS: atom_id res chain seq x y z
N MET A 1 -29.01 -62.16 -24.32
CA MET A 1 -29.19 -62.81 -23.00
C MET A 1 -27.86 -62.70 -22.27
N ALA A 2 -27.73 -61.81 -21.29
CA ALA A 2 -26.51 -61.73 -20.46
C ALA A 2 -26.33 -63.04 -19.69
N PRO A 3 -25.09 -63.48 -19.35
CA PRO A 3 -24.50 -63.03 -18.09
C PRO A 3 -22.94 -62.98 -17.99
N ALA A 4 -22.50 -62.06 -17.12
CA ALA A 4 -21.39 -62.05 -16.15
C ALA A 4 -20.15 -62.99 -16.26
N LEU A 5 -18.96 -62.39 -16.07
CA LEU A 5 -17.85 -62.79 -15.14
C LEU A 5 -16.64 -61.84 -15.36
N ARG A 6 -16.45 -60.80 -14.54
CA ARG A 6 -15.61 -60.72 -13.32
C ARG A 6 -14.14 -61.11 -13.51
N THR A 7 -13.25 -60.13 -13.64
CA THR A 7 -11.82 -60.25 -13.30
C THR A 7 -11.22 -58.92 -12.80
N HIS A 8 -10.90 -58.91 -11.49
CA HIS A 8 -9.74 -58.32 -10.80
C HIS A 8 -9.32 -56.85 -11.08
N ARG A 9 -9.54 -55.90 -10.15
CA ARG A 9 -8.75 -55.53 -8.94
C ARG A 9 -7.56 -54.58 -9.26
N LEU A 10 -7.51 -53.47 -8.48
CA LEU A 10 -6.47 -52.42 -8.35
C LEU A 10 -6.60 -51.28 -9.38
N LEU A 11 -7.05 -50.08 -9.03
CA LEU A 11 -6.49 -49.22 -7.97
C LEU A 11 -7.59 -48.51 -7.17
N GLU A 12 -7.60 -48.74 -5.86
CA GLU A 12 -8.25 -47.83 -4.91
C GLU A 12 -7.55 -46.48 -4.98
N VAL A 13 -8.23 -45.46 -5.51
CA VAL A 13 -7.99 -44.08 -5.09
C VAL A 13 -9.13 -43.76 -4.14
N GLY A 14 -8.90 -44.03 -2.85
CA GLY A 14 -9.83 -43.67 -1.79
C GLY A 14 -10.21 -42.21 -1.93
N VAL A 15 -11.46 -41.97 -2.32
CA VAL A 15 -12.11 -40.67 -2.15
C VAL A 15 -12.22 -40.51 -0.64
N ARG A 16 -11.26 -39.80 -0.04
CA ARG A 16 -11.44 -39.33 1.33
C ARG A 16 -12.70 -38.47 1.32
N ASP A 17 -13.70 -38.83 2.12
CA ASP A 17 -14.92 -38.04 2.37
C ASP A 17 -14.57 -36.74 3.15
N ASP A 18 -13.60 -35.98 2.66
CA ASP A 18 -13.24 -34.69 3.20
C ASP A 18 -14.31 -33.68 2.72
N MET A 19 -15.20 -33.27 3.63
CA MET A 19 -16.20 -32.23 3.37
C MET A 19 -15.54 -30.85 3.42
N TYR A 20 -15.45 -30.17 2.27
CA TYR A 20 -14.88 -28.82 2.20
C TYR A 20 -15.98 -27.75 2.29
N TYR A 21 -15.72 -26.66 3.01
CA TYR A 21 -16.67 -25.57 3.22
C TYR A 21 -16.11 -24.25 2.71
N LYS A 22 -16.98 -23.42 2.13
CA LYS A 22 -16.65 -22.08 1.66
C LYS A 22 -17.54 -21.06 2.33
N TYR A 23 -16.94 -20.01 2.87
CA TYR A 23 -17.66 -18.89 3.46
C TYR A 23 -18.13 -17.92 2.36
N SER A 24 -19.45 -17.66 2.32
CA SER A 24 -20.04 -16.68 1.42
C SER A 24 -20.12 -15.32 2.11
N GLY A 25 -19.33 -14.34 1.64
CA GLY A 25 -19.34 -12.99 2.20
C GLY A 25 -20.67 -12.25 2.02
N PHE A 26 -21.47 -12.62 1.01
CA PHE A 26 -22.76 -11.99 0.71
C PHE A 26 -23.89 -12.50 1.62
N THR A 27 -23.89 -13.79 1.94
CA THR A 27 -24.93 -14.41 2.78
C THR A 27 -24.48 -14.70 4.21
N GLN A 28 -23.20 -14.45 4.52
CA GLN A 28 -22.53 -14.76 5.79
C GLN A 28 -22.73 -16.20 6.28
N LYS A 29 -22.93 -17.15 5.35
CA LYS A 29 -23.14 -18.57 5.66
C LYS A 29 -22.04 -19.44 5.05
N LEU A 30 -21.76 -20.55 5.72
CA LEU A 30 -20.88 -21.62 5.23
C LEU A 30 -21.69 -22.55 4.33
N ALA A 31 -21.23 -22.75 3.09
CA ALA A 31 -21.82 -23.70 2.15
C ALA A 31 -20.81 -24.82 1.82
N GLY A 32 -21.30 -26.03 1.59
CA GLY A 32 -20.46 -27.14 1.12
C GLY A 32 -19.91 -26.83 -0.27
N SER A 33 -18.61 -27.09 -0.47
CA SER A 33 -17.91 -26.83 -1.72
C SER A 33 -16.94 -27.98 -2.02
N TRP A 34 -16.51 -28.11 -3.27
CA TRP A 34 -15.43 -29.04 -3.61
C TRP A 34 -14.07 -28.47 -3.19
N ALA A 35 -13.10 -29.35 -2.91
CA ALA A 35 -11.74 -29.00 -2.46
C ALA A 35 -11.13 -27.84 -3.27
N SER A 36 -11.20 -27.93 -4.60
CA SER A 36 -10.63 -26.92 -5.49
C SER A 36 -11.29 -25.53 -5.36
N ALA A 37 -12.56 -25.47 -4.97
CA ALA A 37 -13.33 -24.23 -4.85
C ALA A 37 -13.22 -23.58 -3.46
N ALA A 38 -12.85 -24.35 -2.42
CA ALA A 38 -12.61 -23.87 -1.06
C ALA A 38 -11.29 -23.08 -0.96
N TYR A 39 -10.24 -23.55 -1.64
CA TYR A 39 -8.92 -22.93 -1.61
C TYR A 39 -8.69 -21.83 -2.67
N SER A 40 -9.68 -21.58 -3.54
CA SER A 40 -9.57 -20.55 -4.58
C SER A 40 -10.22 -19.23 -4.12
N PRO A 41 -9.44 -18.14 -3.93
CA PRO A 41 -9.99 -16.85 -3.52
C PRO A 41 -10.93 -16.30 -4.60
N GLN A 42 -12.15 -15.91 -4.21
CA GLN A 42 -13.11 -15.35 -5.16
C GLN A 42 -12.57 -14.00 -5.68
N GLY A 43 -12.39 -13.89 -7.00
CA GLY A 43 -11.94 -12.67 -7.66
C GLY A 43 -10.53 -12.71 -8.27
N LEU A 44 -9.75 -13.76 -8.01
CA LEU A 44 -8.47 -13.99 -8.69
C LEU A 44 -8.60 -15.22 -9.59
N LYS A 45 -8.68 -14.99 -10.90
CA LYS A 45 -8.66 -16.08 -11.89
C LYS A 45 -7.24 -16.69 -11.86
N PRO A 46 -7.08 -18.03 -11.83
CA PRO A 46 -5.76 -18.63 -11.98
C PRO A 46 -5.16 -18.14 -13.29
N VAL A 47 -4.10 -17.34 -13.21
CA VAL A 47 -3.31 -16.95 -14.38
C VAL A 47 -2.74 -18.25 -14.94
N ALA A 48 -3.10 -18.58 -16.18
CA ALA A 48 -2.50 -19.67 -16.91
C ALA A 48 -0.98 -19.52 -16.87
N SER A 49 -0.30 -20.53 -16.33
CA SER A 49 1.15 -20.75 -16.35
C SER A 49 2.01 -19.50 -16.49
N SER A 50 2.48 -18.97 -15.36
CA SER A 50 3.59 -18.02 -15.32
C SER A 50 4.87 -18.68 -15.84
N GLU A 51 5.08 -18.66 -17.16
CA GLU A 51 6.45 -18.52 -17.64
C GLU A 51 6.89 -17.12 -17.24
N ALA A 52 7.79 -17.04 -16.24
CA ALA A 52 8.26 -15.77 -15.72
C ALA A 52 8.84 -14.95 -16.89
N PRO A 53 8.30 -13.77 -17.20
CA PRO A 53 8.77 -13.01 -18.34
C PRO A 53 10.25 -12.65 -18.11
N PRO A 54 11.12 -12.86 -19.10
CA PRO A 54 12.53 -12.52 -18.97
C PRO A 54 12.68 -11.03 -18.65
N ILE A 55 13.50 -10.74 -17.66
CA ILE A 55 13.76 -9.38 -17.18
C ILE A 55 14.56 -8.64 -18.27
N ILE A 56 13.87 -7.98 -19.20
CA ILE A 56 14.49 -7.17 -20.26
C ILE A 56 14.25 -5.69 -19.93
N PHE A 57 15.31 -5.05 -19.41
CA PHE A 57 15.34 -3.70 -18.83
C PHE A 57 15.12 -2.54 -19.82
N ALA A 58 14.69 -2.74 -21.07
CA ALA A 58 14.83 -1.69 -22.08
C ALA A 58 13.86 -1.70 -23.29
N THR A 59 12.55 -1.92 -23.12
CA THR A 59 11.59 -1.64 -24.22
C THR A 59 10.30 -0.94 -23.74
N PRO A 60 9.89 0.20 -24.35
CA PRO A 60 8.67 0.90 -23.98
C PRO A 60 7.46 0.32 -24.73
N THR A 61 6.62 -0.45 -24.04
CA THR A 61 5.34 -0.90 -24.61
C THR A 61 4.30 0.21 -24.50
N LYS A 62 3.96 0.78 -25.66
CA LYS A 62 2.85 1.72 -25.87
C LYS A 62 1.52 1.03 -25.53
N PHE A 63 0.83 1.48 -24.48
CA PHE A 63 -0.59 1.19 -24.29
C PHE A 63 -1.40 2.43 -24.72
N ALA A 64 -2.12 2.28 -25.82
CA ALA A 64 -3.23 3.16 -26.18
C ALA A 64 -4.49 2.64 -25.50
N SER A 65 -5.13 3.48 -24.68
CA SER A 65 -6.58 3.42 -24.46
C SER A 65 -7.02 4.83 -24.08
N GLU A 66 -7.66 5.50 -25.03
CA GLU A 66 -8.33 6.77 -24.82
C GLU A 66 -9.54 6.53 -23.91
N THR A 67 -9.48 7.08 -22.71
CA THR A 67 -10.66 7.34 -21.90
C THR A 67 -10.36 8.66 -21.22
N ALA A 68 -11.18 9.68 -21.49
CA ALA A 68 -11.02 11.04 -20.98
C ALA A 68 -10.88 10.99 -19.45
N THR A 69 -9.63 10.96 -18.99
CA THR A 69 -9.26 10.92 -17.59
C THR A 69 -9.12 12.37 -17.19
N TYR A 70 -10.13 12.90 -16.52
CA TYR A 70 -9.92 14.09 -15.70
C TYR A 70 -8.79 13.75 -14.73
N ASP A 71 -7.65 14.40 -14.93
CA ASP A 71 -6.36 14.21 -14.27
C ASP A 71 -6.42 14.74 -12.81
N TYR A 72 -7.37 14.23 -12.01
CA TYR A 72 -7.47 14.53 -10.57
C TYR A 72 -6.31 13.91 -9.78
N ALA A 73 -5.67 12.88 -10.33
CA ALA A 73 -4.49 12.24 -9.78
C ALA A 73 -3.26 12.75 -10.53
N GLY A 74 -2.84 13.98 -10.21
CA GLY A 74 -1.66 14.59 -10.83
C GLY A 74 -0.47 13.61 -10.92
N LYS A 75 0.24 13.66 -12.05
CA LYS A 75 1.38 12.79 -12.42
C LYS A 75 2.17 12.28 -11.20
N ASN A 76 2.38 10.97 -11.09
CA ASN A 76 3.12 10.37 -9.98
C ASN A 76 4.55 10.93 -9.85
N LYS A 77 4.80 11.72 -8.81
CA LYS A 77 6.11 12.32 -8.50
C LYS A 77 6.96 11.49 -7.52
N VAL A 78 6.42 10.41 -6.96
CA VAL A 78 7.11 9.59 -5.94
C VAL A 78 8.48 9.10 -6.41
N PRO A 79 8.66 8.59 -7.64
CA PRO A 79 9.98 8.13 -8.10
C PRO A 79 11.02 9.26 -8.17
N GLN A 80 10.60 10.50 -8.46
CA GLN A 80 11.50 11.65 -8.50
C GLN A 80 11.90 12.09 -7.09
N LEU A 81 10.93 12.13 -6.17
CA LEU A 81 11.19 12.45 -4.75
C LEU A 81 12.09 11.40 -4.09
N GLN A 82 11.85 10.11 -4.36
CA GLN A 82 12.72 9.04 -3.86
C GLN A 82 14.17 9.22 -4.29
N LYS A 83 14.42 9.51 -5.58
CA LYS A 83 15.78 9.81 -6.08
C LYS A 83 16.39 11.04 -5.41
N PHE A 84 15.59 12.06 -5.15
CA PHE A 84 16.05 13.30 -4.50
C PHE A 84 16.48 13.08 -3.04
N PHE A 85 15.65 12.40 -2.23
CA PHE A 85 15.94 12.16 -0.82
C PHE A 85 16.98 11.06 -0.59
N GLN A 86 17.09 10.08 -1.50
CA GLN A 86 18.08 8.99 -1.40
C GLN A 86 19.48 9.38 -1.91
N LYS A 87 19.66 10.58 -2.48
CA LYS A 87 20.97 11.05 -2.94
C LYS A 87 21.94 11.16 -1.77
N ALA A 88 23.10 10.51 -1.87
CA ALA A 88 24.14 10.48 -0.83
C ALA A 88 24.93 11.80 -0.76
N ASP A 89 24.27 12.89 -0.35
CA ASP A 89 24.89 14.21 -0.19
C ASP A 89 25.39 14.48 1.24
N GLY A 90 25.19 13.55 2.18
CA GLY A 90 25.55 13.72 3.60
C GLY A 90 24.72 14.76 4.37
N ILE A 91 23.76 15.41 3.72
CA ILE A 91 22.86 16.42 4.31
C ILE A 91 21.75 15.73 5.13
N PRO A 92 21.49 16.15 6.38
CA PRO A 92 20.43 15.56 7.19
C PRO A 92 19.04 15.84 6.59
N VAL A 93 18.10 14.92 6.82
CA VAL A 93 16.78 14.92 6.16
C VAL A 93 15.97 16.22 6.37
N HIS A 94 16.11 16.88 7.52
CA HIS A 94 15.40 18.11 7.87
C HIS A 94 15.94 19.39 7.20
N LEU A 95 17.01 19.28 6.40
CA LEU A 95 17.56 20.35 5.57
C LEU A 95 17.66 19.93 4.09
N LYS A 96 17.14 18.74 3.74
CA LYS A 96 17.33 18.13 2.42
C LYS A 96 16.56 18.85 1.33
N GLN A 97 15.46 19.55 1.67
CA GLN A 97 14.69 20.36 0.72
C GLN A 97 15.34 21.74 0.48
N GLY A 98 16.42 22.07 1.21
CA GLY A 98 17.26 23.24 0.97
C GLY A 98 16.69 24.55 1.55
N LEU A 99 16.57 25.57 0.69
CA LEU A 99 16.14 26.93 1.05
C LEU A 99 14.80 27.03 1.80
N PRO A 100 13.70 26.34 1.41
CA PRO A 100 12.44 26.44 2.14
C PRO A 100 12.55 25.94 3.58
N ASP A 101 13.25 24.83 3.81
CA ASP A 101 13.45 24.26 5.16
C ASP A 101 14.27 25.23 6.03
N GLN A 102 15.30 25.84 5.45
CA GLN A 102 16.18 26.75 6.19
C GLN A 102 15.49 28.06 6.54
N MET A 103 14.69 28.63 5.63
CA MET A 103 13.89 29.82 5.90
C MET A 103 12.84 29.53 6.96
N LEU A 104 12.14 28.41 6.86
CA LEU A 104 11.14 27.99 7.84
C LEU A 104 11.77 27.82 9.23
N TYR A 105 12.91 27.15 9.33
CA TYR A 105 13.62 26.99 10.61
C TYR A 105 14.02 28.33 11.24
N ARG A 106 14.59 29.24 10.44
CA ARG A 106 15.02 30.56 10.94
C ARG A 106 13.85 31.41 11.43
N THR A 107 12.73 31.41 10.71
CA THR A 107 11.55 32.19 11.12
C THR A 107 10.89 31.60 12.36
N THR A 108 10.77 30.26 12.45
CA THR A 108 10.23 29.62 13.66
C THR A 108 11.12 29.86 14.88
N MET A 109 12.44 29.78 14.73
CA MET A 109 13.38 30.11 15.81
C MET A 109 13.29 31.59 16.23
N ALA A 110 13.23 32.51 15.26
CA ALA A 110 13.06 33.94 15.57
C ALA A 110 11.74 34.22 16.29
N LEU A 111 10.64 33.59 15.85
CA LEU A 111 9.33 33.74 16.47
C LEU A 111 9.28 33.15 17.87
N THR A 112 9.87 31.98 18.10
CA THR A 112 9.87 31.33 19.42
C THR A 112 10.69 32.12 20.43
N LEU A 113 11.88 32.59 20.05
CA LEU A 113 12.71 33.45 20.87
C LEU A 113 12.05 34.82 21.12
N GLY A 114 11.48 35.43 20.07
CA GLY A 114 10.74 36.68 20.21
C GLY A 114 9.51 36.54 21.10
N GLY A 115 8.74 35.46 20.95
CA GLY A 115 7.56 35.16 21.74
C GLY A 115 7.87 34.89 23.21
N THR A 116 8.97 34.20 23.51
CA THR A 116 9.42 34.01 24.90
C THR A 116 9.85 35.32 25.55
N ILE A 117 10.63 36.15 24.86
CA ILE A 117 11.02 37.47 25.36
C ILE A 117 9.79 38.36 25.59
N TYR A 118 8.86 38.39 24.62
CA TYR A 118 7.62 39.13 24.75
C TYR A 118 6.77 38.66 25.93
N CYS A 119 6.67 37.34 26.13
CA CYS A 119 5.96 36.75 27.27
C CYS A 119 6.58 37.21 28.59
N LEU A 120 7.91 37.24 28.71
CA LEU A 120 8.60 37.73 29.91
C LEU A 120 8.35 39.22 30.16
N ILE A 121 8.35 40.06 29.13
CA ILE A 121 8.03 41.49 29.25
C ILE A 121 6.58 41.69 29.68
N ALA A 122 5.65 40.95 29.08
CA ALA A 122 4.24 41.00 29.43
C ALA A 122 4.00 40.56 30.88
N LEU A 123 4.66 39.47 31.32
CA LEU A 123 4.63 39.02 32.71
C LEU A 123 5.22 40.04 33.66
N TYR A 124 6.35 40.65 33.30
CA TYR A 124 6.97 41.70 34.12
C TYR A 124 6.04 42.90 34.30
N MET A 125 5.46 43.42 33.22
CA MET A 125 4.48 44.50 33.29
C MET A 125 3.23 44.12 34.09
N ALA A 126 2.76 42.88 33.97
CA ALA A 126 1.63 42.37 34.73
C ALA A 126 1.95 42.17 36.22
N SER A 127 3.21 41.89 36.57
CA SER A 127 3.67 41.69 37.95
C SER A 127 3.78 43.00 38.74
N GLN A 128 3.85 44.15 38.07
CA GLN A 128 3.92 45.43 38.75
C GLN A 128 2.52 45.91 39.18
N PRO A 129 2.35 46.35 40.43
CA PRO A 129 1.08 46.89 40.88
C PRO A 129 0.78 48.18 40.11
N LYS A 130 -0.34 48.20 39.38
CA LYS A 130 -0.87 49.42 38.78
C LYS A 130 -1.65 50.19 39.82
N ASN A 131 -1.19 51.40 40.13
CA ASN A 131 -1.98 52.34 40.91
C ASN A 131 -3.24 52.71 40.10
N LYS A 132 -4.40 52.65 40.76
CA LYS A 132 -5.69 53.08 40.21
C LYS A 132 -5.86 54.58 40.35
#